data_AF-A0A8T3WE84-F1
#
_entry.id   AF-A0A8T3WE84-F1
#
_cell.length_a   1.000
_cell.length_b   1.000
_cell.length_c   1.000
_cell.angle_alpha   90.00
_cell.angle_beta   90.00
_cell.angle_gamma   90.00
#
_symmetry.space_group_name_H-M   'P 1'
#
loop_
_entity.id
_entity.type
_entity.pdbx_description
1 polymer ?
#
loop_
_entity_poly.entity_id
_entity_poly.type
_entity_poly.pdbx_seq_one_letter_code
_entity_poly.pdbx_strand_id
1 'polypeptide(L)'
;MERNKKILKEVSDEIDSALKDPRGIVSHQRRLAFSLSLGGVALIENYLHKLKVLKPGAKINHLWLKKKRENIKKLIANQITSPVENIEKIDLILDKTHLLEKERNELAYGKPVSEDILNEKINLFLELKKEVEND
;
A
#
# COMPACT_ATOMS: atom_id res chain seq x y z
N MET A 1 8.99 11.28 5.55
CA MET A 1 7.74 12.06 5.37
C MET A 1 7.60 12.71 4.00
N GLU A 2 8.48 13.63 3.57
CA GLU A 2 8.28 14.34 2.28
C GLU A 2 8.28 13.39 1.07
N ARG A 3 9.18 12.40 1.05
CA ARG A 3 9.20 11.33 0.03
C ARG A 3 7.88 10.57 -0.04
N ASN A 4 7.31 10.18 1.10
CA ASN A 4 6.09 9.37 1.14
C ASN A 4 4.89 10.20 0.71
N LYS A 5 4.83 11.50 1.05
CA LYS A 5 3.83 12.42 0.50
C LYS A 5 3.90 12.52 -1.02
N LYS A 6 5.11 12.59 -1.59
CA LYS A 6 5.31 12.58 -3.06
C LYS A 6 4.80 11.28 -3.68
N ILE A 7 5.16 10.13 -3.11
CA ILE A 7 4.66 8.81 -3.56
C ILE A 7 3.13 8.77 -3.51
N LEU A 8 2.50 9.16 -2.40
CA LEU A 8 1.03 9.10 -2.29
C LEU A 8 0.33 10.05 -3.27
N LYS A 9 0.96 11.18 -3.58
CA LYS A 9 0.49 12.08 -4.63
C LYS A 9 0.60 11.40 -6.01
N GLU A 10 1.75 10.84 -6.37
CA GLU A 10 1.94 10.12 -7.63
C GLU A 10 0.95 8.96 -7.80
N VAL A 11 0.66 8.23 -6.72
CA VAL A 11 -0.34 7.15 -6.74
C VAL A 11 -1.75 7.71 -6.95
N SER A 12 -2.10 8.83 -6.30
CA SER A 12 -3.40 9.47 -6.51
C SER A 12 -3.55 10.00 -7.93
N ASP A 13 -2.50 10.62 -8.47
CA ASP A 13 -2.46 11.13 -9.84
C ASP A 13 -2.61 9.99 -10.87
N GLU A 14 -1.99 8.82 -10.64
CA GLU A 14 -2.16 7.64 -11.50
C GLU A 14 -3.57 7.05 -11.43
N ILE A 15 -4.18 6.99 -10.24
CA ILE A 15 -5.59 6.56 -10.09
C ILE A 15 -6.50 7.51 -10.86
N ASP A 16 -6.35 8.82 -10.67
CA ASP A 16 -7.15 9.84 -11.36
C ASP A 16 -6.97 9.78 -12.88
N SER A 17 -5.74 9.55 -13.34
CA SER A 17 -5.41 9.39 -14.75
C SER A 17 -6.11 8.17 -15.34
N ALA A 18 -6.02 7.01 -14.66
CA ALA A 18 -6.66 5.79 -15.10
C ALA A 18 -8.20 5.91 -15.16
N LEU A 19 -8.81 6.53 -14.16
CA LEU A 19 -10.27 6.71 -14.09
C LEU A 19 -10.81 7.67 -15.15
N LYS A 20 -9.97 8.59 -15.65
CA LYS A 20 -10.35 9.58 -16.68
C LYS A 20 -9.94 9.16 -18.09
N ASP A 21 -9.19 8.06 -18.25
CA ASP A 21 -8.70 7.63 -19.56
C ASP A 21 -9.84 7.05 -20.41
N PRO A 22 -10.09 7.56 -21.63
CA PRO A 22 -11.14 7.05 -22.52
C PRO A 22 -10.92 5.59 -22.96
N ARG A 23 -9.72 5.03 -22.79
CA ARG A 23 -9.39 3.63 -23.06
C ARG A 23 -9.72 2.70 -21.88
N GLY A 24 -10.20 3.25 -20.77
CA GLY A 24 -10.54 2.50 -19.56
C GLY A 24 -9.33 2.16 -18.68
N ILE A 25 -9.61 1.80 -17.43
CA ILE A 25 -8.60 1.54 -16.39
C ILE A 25 -7.72 0.32 -16.71
N VAL A 26 -8.19 -0.61 -17.55
CA VAL A 26 -7.41 -1.78 -17.99
C VAL A 26 -6.12 -1.36 -18.71
N SER A 27 -6.15 -0.25 -19.46
CA SER A 27 -4.96 0.28 -20.14
C SER A 27 -3.86 0.74 -19.16
N HIS A 28 -4.23 0.97 -17.90
CA HIS A 28 -3.34 1.37 -16.79
C HIS A 28 -3.00 0.22 -15.84
N GLN A 29 -3.52 -1.00 -16.06
CA GLN A 29 -3.39 -2.15 -15.15
C GLN A 29 -1.98 -2.33 -14.56
N ARG A 30 -0.95 -2.31 -15.42
CA ARG A 30 0.44 -2.50 -14.97
C ARG A 30 0.90 -1.37 -14.04
N ARG A 31 0.58 -0.13 -14.38
CA ARG A 31 0.96 1.04 -13.57
C ARG A 31 0.21 1.03 -12.25
N LEU A 32 -1.10 0.82 -12.27
CA LEU A 32 -1.94 0.67 -11.09
C LEU A 32 -1.38 -0.39 -10.14
N ALA A 33 -1.01 -1.57 -10.65
CA ALA A 33 -0.44 -2.63 -9.83
C ALA A 33 0.79 -2.15 -9.02
N PHE A 34 1.76 -1.51 -9.67
CA PHE A 34 2.95 -1.00 -8.99
C PHE A 34 2.64 0.19 -8.08
N SER A 35 1.84 1.14 -8.55
CA SER A 35 1.50 2.36 -7.81
C SER A 35 0.76 2.02 -6.52
N LEU A 36 -0.25 1.15 -6.56
CA LEU A 36 -1.04 0.80 -5.37
C LEU A 36 -0.21 0.06 -4.31
N SER A 37 0.65 -0.86 -4.75
CA SER A 37 1.60 -1.56 -3.85
C SER A 37 2.59 -0.58 -3.20
N LEU A 38 3.20 0.29 -4.01
CA LEU A 38 4.14 1.30 -3.53
C LEU A 38 3.46 2.29 -2.57
N GLY A 39 2.24 2.70 -2.89
CA GLY A 39 1.41 3.53 -2.03
C GLY A 39 1.11 2.86 -0.69
N GLY A 40 0.80 1.55 -0.69
CA GLY A 40 0.59 0.79 0.54
C GLY A 40 1.79 0.82 1.49
N VAL A 41 3.01 0.67 0.96
CA VAL A 41 4.25 0.82 1.75
C VAL A 41 4.39 2.23 2.31
N ALA A 42 4.16 3.25 1.48
CA ALA A 42 4.24 4.64 1.90
C ALA A 42 3.22 4.99 3.00
N LEU A 43 2.02 4.40 2.97
CA LEU A 43 1.01 4.53 4.02
C LEU A 43 1.46 3.91 5.34
N ILE A 44 2.01 2.69 5.33
CA ILE A 44 2.57 2.06 6.54
C ILE A 44 3.64 2.97 7.15
N GLU A 45 4.61 3.39 6.34
CA GLU A 45 5.71 4.22 6.83
C GLU A 45 5.21 5.56 7.37
N ASN A 46 4.26 6.21 6.70
CA ASN A 46 3.66 7.45 7.19
C ASN A 46 2.92 7.24 8.51
N TYR A 47 2.16 6.16 8.65
CA TYR A 47 1.44 5.83 9.88
C TYR A 47 2.41 5.64 11.06
N LEU A 48 3.43 4.80 10.88
CA LEU A 48 4.44 4.54 11.90
C LEU A 48 5.28 5.79 12.24
N HIS A 49 5.54 6.66 11.26
CA HIS A 49 6.18 7.95 11.49
C HIS A 49 5.29 8.92 12.29
N LYS A 50 3.98 8.97 12.00
CA LYS A 50 3.03 9.82 12.72
C LYS A 50 2.97 9.44 14.21
N LEU A 51 3.00 8.14 14.49
CA LEU A 51 3.08 7.60 15.85
C LEU A 51 4.48 7.76 16.50
N LYS A 52 5.49 8.23 15.76
CA LYS A 52 6.89 8.37 16.21
C LYS A 52 7.52 7.05 16.69
N VAL A 53 7.06 5.92 16.18
CA VAL A 53 7.56 4.59 16.55
C VAL A 53 8.55 4.04 15.54
N LEU A 54 8.61 4.56 14.31
CA LEU A 54 9.55 4.06 13.30
C LEU A 54 11.00 4.48 13.64
N LYS A 55 11.92 3.52 13.70
CA LYS A 55 13.34 3.79 13.98
C LYS A 55 13.95 4.72 12.91
N PRO A 56 14.91 5.60 13.28
CA PRO A 56 15.63 6.41 12.31
C PRO A 56 16.29 5.54 11.22
N GLY A 57 16.06 5.89 9.95
CA GLY A 57 16.60 5.17 8.80
C GLY A 57 15.92 3.84 8.47
N ALA A 58 14.97 3.37 9.28
CA ALA A 58 14.19 2.18 8.97
C ALA A 58 13.34 2.40 7.70
N LYS A 59 13.22 1.33 6.92
CA LYS A 59 12.43 1.30 5.68
C LYS A 59 11.63 0.02 5.65
N ILE A 60 10.40 0.12 5.15
CA ILE A 60 9.56 -1.06 4.94
C ILE A 60 9.80 -1.59 3.54
N ASN A 61 10.13 -2.88 3.43
CA ASN A 61 10.31 -3.52 2.13
C ASN A 61 8.97 -4.12 1.67
N HIS A 62 8.50 -3.73 0.48
CA HIS A 62 7.27 -4.24 -0.10
C HIS A 62 7.25 -5.79 -0.18
N LEU A 63 8.41 -6.43 -0.39
CA LEU A 63 8.51 -7.90 -0.45
C LEU A 63 8.10 -8.58 0.85
N TRP A 64 8.17 -7.88 1.98
CA TRP A 64 7.68 -8.40 3.26
C TRP A 64 6.18 -8.60 3.22
N LEU A 65 5.44 -7.70 2.57
CA LEU A 65 3.99 -7.71 2.48
C LEU A 65 3.43 -8.91 1.70
N LYS A 66 4.27 -9.70 1.01
CA LYS A 66 3.88 -11.00 0.42
C LYS A 66 3.83 -12.15 1.43
N LYS A 67 4.46 -12.00 2.59
CA LYS A 67 4.58 -13.07 3.60
C LYS A 67 3.28 -13.21 4.38
N LYS A 68 3.16 -14.30 5.14
CA LYS A 68 2.09 -14.46 6.14
C LYS A 68 2.12 -13.32 7.16
N ARG A 69 0.95 -12.91 7.65
CA ARG A 69 0.77 -11.79 8.58
C ARG A 69 1.71 -11.84 9.78
N GLU A 70 1.90 -13.00 10.39
CA GLU A 70 2.77 -13.17 11.57
C GLU A 70 4.24 -12.85 11.24
N ASN A 71 4.67 -13.18 10.03
CA ASN A 71 6.02 -12.86 9.55
C ASN A 71 6.14 -11.37 9.19
N ILE A 72 5.10 -10.78 8.61
CA ILE A 72 5.06 -9.33 8.38
C ILE A 72 5.20 -8.58 9.71
N LYS A 73 4.39 -8.94 10.71
CA LYS A 73 4.45 -8.35 12.05
C LYS A 73 5.84 -8.41 12.67
N LYS A 74 6.49 -9.58 12.63
CA LYS A 74 7.88 -9.73 13.13
C LYS A 74 8.86 -8.81 12.42
N LEU A 75 8.74 -8.68 11.09
CA LEU A 75 9.61 -7.80 10.30
C LEU A 75 9.36 -6.32 10.63
N ILE A 76 8.10 -5.91 10.78
CA ILE A 76 7.73 -4.55 11.21
C ILE A 76 8.22 -4.27 12.64
N ALA A 77 8.06 -5.22 13.58
CA ALA A 77 8.53 -5.10 14.96
C ALA A 77 10.03 -4.78 15.03
N ASN A 78 10.84 -5.32 14.12
CA ASN A 78 12.26 -5.01 14.03
C ASN A 78 12.56 -3.56 13.60
N GLN A 79 11.61 -2.89 12.94
CA GLN A 79 11.75 -1.52 12.43
C GLN A 79 11.23 -0.46 13.40
N ILE A 80 10.53 -0.83 14.46
CA ILE A 80 9.86 0.10 15.38
C ILE A 80 10.44 0.07 16.80
N THR A 81 10.21 1.13 17.57
CA THR A 81 10.70 1.30 18.94
C THR A 81 9.69 0.87 20.00
N SER A 82 8.45 0.55 19.61
CA SER A 82 7.39 0.04 20.48
C SER A 82 7.04 -1.41 20.13
N PRO A 83 6.40 -2.17 21.04
CA PRO A 83 5.73 -3.42 20.67
C PRO A 83 4.76 -3.19 19.52
N VAL A 84 4.73 -4.11 18.56
CA VAL A 84 3.85 -3.99 17.38
C VAL A 84 2.38 -4.13 17.77
N GLU A 85 2.12 -4.87 18.85
CA GLU A 85 0.80 -5.10 19.45
C GLU A 85 0.17 -3.81 20.00
N ASN A 86 0.99 -2.81 20.32
CA ASN A 86 0.52 -1.50 20.82
C ASN A 86 0.16 -0.54 19.69
N ILE A 87 0.40 -0.91 18.43
CA ILE A 87 0.08 -0.06 17.29
C ILE A 87 -1.36 -0.33 16.89
N GLU A 88 -2.22 0.64 17.18
CA GLU A 88 -3.62 0.60 16.76
C GLU A 88 -3.74 0.37 15.26
N LYS A 89 -4.77 -0.38 14.83
CA LYS A 89 -5.06 -0.73 13.42
C LYS A 89 -3.92 -1.40 12.64
N ILE A 90 -2.80 -1.80 13.26
CA ILE A 90 -1.68 -2.38 12.51
C ILE A 90 -2.09 -3.63 11.74
N ASP A 91 -2.91 -4.50 12.33
CA ASP A 91 -3.38 -5.71 11.66
C ASP A 91 -4.20 -5.38 10.41
N LEU A 92 -5.13 -4.42 10.53
CA LEU A 92 -5.95 -3.96 9.41
C LEU A 92 -5.08 -3.40 8.27
N ILE A 93 -4.10 -2.55 8.61
CA ILE A 93 -3.17 -1.96 7.65
C ILE A 93 -2.35 -3.05 6.95
N LEU A 94 -1.81 -4.01 7.71
CA LEU A 94 -1.01 -5.11 7.16
C LEU A 94 -1.85 -6.05 6.29
N ASP A 95 -3.10 -6.31 6.65
CA ASP A 95 -4.00 -7.16 5.86
C ASP A 95 -4.35 -6.48 4.53
N LYS A 96 -4.72 -5.19 4.53
CA LYS A 96 -5.03 -4.45 3.29
C LYS A 96 -3.79 -4.33 2.38
N THR A 97 -2.63 -4.04 2.94
CA THR A 97 -1.39 -3.94 2.14
C THR A 97 -0.90 -5.28 1.62
N HIS A 98 -1.12 -6.37 2.36
CA HIS A 98 -0.89 -7.73 1.87
C HIS A 98 -1.75 -8.03 0.64
N LEU A 99 -3.05 -7.67 0.68
CA LEU A 99 -3.98 -7.88 -0.43
C LEU A 99 -3.62 -7.07 -1.69
N LEU A 100 -2.98 -5.90 -1.53
CA LEU A 100 -2.45 -5.11 -2.65
C LEU A 100 -1.17 -5.74 -3.23
N GLU A 101 -0.26 -6.24 -2.39
CA GLU A 101 1.03 -6.76 -2.84
C GLU A 101 0.96 -8.20 -3.39
N LYS A 102 0.10 -9.06 -2.82
CA LYS A 102 0.06 -10.50 -3.15
C LYS A 102 -0.18 -10.76 -4.64
N GLU A 103 -1.07 -9.98 -5.26
CA GLU A 103 -1.49 -10.11 -6.67
C GLU A 103 -0.75 -9.14 -7.59
N ARG A 104 0.13 -8.29 -7.04
CA ARG A 104 0.81 -7.22 -7.80
C ARG A 104 1.49 -7.73 -9.06
N ASN A 105 2.24 -8.83 -8.96
CA ASN A 105 2.99 -9.35 -10.11
C ASN A 105 2.08 -9.92 -11.19
N GLU A 106 0.99 -10.58 -10.80
CA GLU A 106 0.02 -11.13 -11.74
C GLU A 106 -0.73 -10.00 -12.45
N LEU A 107 -1.12 -8.95 -11.74
CA LEU A 107 -1.69 -7.76 -12.34
C LEU A 107 -0.67 -7.04 -13.24
N ALA A 108 0.58 -6.90 -12.82
CA ALA A 108 1.59 -6.15 -13.57
C ALA A 108 2.06 -6.82 -14.86
N TYR A 109 2.18 -8.15 -14.85
CA TYR A 109 2.82 -8.91 -15.93
C TYR A 109 1.93 -9.99 -16.55
N GLY A 110 0.77 -10.27 -15.95
CA GLY A 110 -0.19 -11.24 -16.44
C GLY A 110 -1.09 -10.69 -17.53
N LYS A 111 -2.14 -11.46 -17.84
CA LYS A 111 -3.15 -11.06 -18.83
C LYS A 111 -3.98 -9.88 -18.29
N PRO A 112 -4.56 -9.07 -19.18
CA PRO A 112 -5.54 -8.08 -18.78
C PRO A 112 -6.66 -8.69 -17.94
N VAL A 113 -6.98 -8.06 -16.81
CA VAL A 113 -8.11 -8.42 -15.94
C VAL A 113 -9.30 -7.52 -16.23
N SER A 114 -10.46 -7.83 -15.64
CA SER A 114 -11.64 -6.97 -15.75
C SER A 114 -11.44 -5.64 -15.02
N GLU A 115 -12.20 -4.62 -15.43
CA GLU A 115 -12.24 -3.33 -14.73
C GLU A 115 -12.67 -3.50 -13.27
N ASP A 116 -13.62 -4.39 -12.98
CA ASP A 116 -14.08 -4.64 -11.61
C ASP A 116 -12.92 -5.02 -10.66
N ILE A 117 -12.02 -5.91 -11.10
CA ILE A 117 -10.86 -6.32 -10.30
C ILE A 117 -9.92 -5.13 -10.05
N LEU A 118 -9.72 -4.26 -11.05
CA LEU A 118 -8.88 -3.07 -10.88
C LEU A 118 -9.53 -2.04 -9.96
N ASN A 119 -10.84 -1.83 -10.08
CA ASN A 119 -11.63 -0.98 -9.20
C ASN A 119 -11.59 -1.47 -7.75
N GLU A 120 -11.69 -2.78 -7.52
CA GLU A 120 -11.53 -3.37 -6.18
C GLU A 120 -10.16 -3.03 -5.58
N LYS A 121 -9.08 -3.09 -6.36
CA LYS A 121 -7.73 -2.71 -5.87
C LYS A 121 -7.60 -1.23 -5.58
N ILE A 122 -8.17 -0.38 -6.44
CA ILE A 122 -8.20 1.07 -6.22
C ILE A 122 -8.98 1.37 -4.94
N ASN A 123 -10.19 0.82 -4.79
CA ASN A 123 -11.02 1.02 -3.61
C ASN A 123 -10.34 0.53 -2.34
N LEU A 124 -9.71 -0.64 -2.36
CA LEU A 124 -8.94 -1.16 -1.23
C LEU A 124 -7.82 -0.20 -0.79
N PHE A 125 -7.11 0.41 -1.75
CA PHE A 125 -6.09 1.42 -1.46
C PHE A 125 -6.70 2.72 -0.92
N LEU A 126 -7.78 3.21 -1.50
CA LEU A 126 -8.46 4.44 -1.05
C LEU A 126 -9.02 4.29 0.37
N GLU A 127 -9.59 3.14 0.69
CA GLU A 127 -10.01 2.82 2.05
C GLU A 127 -8.81 2.77 3.00
N LEU A 128 -7.73 2.08 2.65
CA LEU A 128 -6.52 2.04 3.48
C LEU A 128 -5.98 3.44 3.74
N LYS A 129 -5.94 4.29 2.71
CA LYS A 129 -5.52 5.70 2.84
C LYS A 129 -6.41 6.44 3.84
N LYS A 130 -7.73 6.30 3.71
CA LYS A 130 -8.72 6.91 4.63
C LYS A 130 -8.54 6.45 6.08
N GLU A 131 -8.29 5.15 6.30
CA GLU A 131 -8.04 4.62 7.65
C GLU A 131 -6.79 5.22 8.30
N VAL A 132 -5.73 5.41 7.51
CA VAL A 132 -4.44 5.96 7.98
C VAL A 132 -4.49 7.49 8.16
N GLU A 133 -5.30 8.21 7.39
CA GLU A 133 -5.40 9.67 7.44
C GLU A 133 -6.39 10.19 8.49
N ASN A 134 -7.36 9.37 8.93
CA ASN A 134 -8.37 9.75 9.92
C ASN A 134 -7.96 9.49 11.39
N ASP A 135 -6.88 8.75 11.64
CA ASP A 135 -6.11 8.85 12.89
C ASP A 135 -5.17 10.04 12.78
#